data_AF-A0A3M2A9W7-F1
#
_entry.id   AF-A0A3M2A9W7-F1
#
_cell.length_a   1.000
_cell.length_b   1.000
_cell.length_c   1.000
_cell.angle_alpha   90.00
_cell.angle_beta   90.00
_cell.angle_gamma   90.00
#
_symmetry.space_group_name_H-M   'P 1'
#
loop_
_entity.id
_entity.type
_entity.pdbx_description
1 polymer ?
#
loop_
_entity_poly.entity_id
_entity_poly.type
_entity_poly.pdbx_seq_one_letter_code
_entity_poly.pdbx_strand_id
1 'polypeptide(L)'
;MDWTVCLPVVSIDPPPPDYVYPPAYQDDPNYRPPIRFLELESLDGATMLAPNFRLDEFAQVAKGPYAVVQPHAVEEIQLLRDQVGPIVVNSGYRSPAYNQMIGGATFSRHMYGDAFDMDPANVPLSTLENLCSDSGGMLVQYQTHVHCDWRFDPVDEVFFGKESDWMPIFPAPPMVAHIERSGTVFTAPAYGFDEGEPLRRWTALSADGRVLARSVGESFEPPPGTATVTVEVGGLLFVTSDD
;
A
#
# COMPACT_ATOMS: atom_id res chain seq x y z
N MET A 1 8.18 -21.66 -8.15
CA MET A 1 9.47 -21.53 -8.85
C MET A 1 10.26 -20.49 -8.07
N ASP A 2 11.57 -20.71 -7.87
CA ASP A 2 12.43 -19.70 -7.23
C ASP A 2 12.77 -18.65 -8.29
N TRP A 3 12.18 -17.45 -8.14
CA TRP A 3 12.42 -16.30 -9.02
C TRP A 3 13.34 -15.28 -8.34
N THR A 4 14.13 -15.72 -7.36
CA THR A 4 15.00 -14.84 -6.60
C THR A 4 16.04 -14.21 -7.52
N VAL A 5 15.95 -12.88 -7.68
CA VAL A 5 16.99 -12.06 -8.28
C VAL A 5 17.73 -11.32 -7.16
N CYS A 6 19.06 -11.39 -7.19
CA CYS A 6 19.89 -10.66 -6.23
C CYS A 6 20.48 -9.43 -6.91
N LEU A 7 19.98 -8.25 -6.55
CA LEU A 7 20.52 -6.98 -7.00
C LEU A 7 21.43 -6.38 -5.93
N PRO A 8 22.58 -5.79 -6.30
CA PRO A 8 23.42 -5.07 -5.34
C PRO A 8 22.69 -3.84 -4.81
N VAL A 9 22.87 -3.57 -3.51
CA VAL A 9 22.37 -2.36 -2.85
C VAL A 9 23.53 -1.53 -2.33
N VAL A 10 23.35 -0.21 -2.31
CA VAL A 10 24.33 0.78 -1.84
C VAL A 10 23.78 1.57 -0.65
N SER A 11 24.67 2.04 0.22
CA SER A 11 24.33 3.03 1.25
C SER A 11 24.58 4.42 0.69
N ILE A 12 23.65 5.35 0.91
CA ILE A 12 23.81 6.78 0.56
C ILE A 12 23.91 7.59 1.86
N ASP A 13 25.12 7.73 2.39
CA ASP A 13 25.38 8.44 3.65
C ASP A 13 26.48 9.51 3.46
N PRO A 14 26.18 10.82 3.68
CA PRO A 14 24.85 11.36 4.00
C PRO A 14 23.89 11.25 2.81
N PRO A 15 22.56 11.12 3.05
CA PRO A 15 21.61 11.10 1.96
C PRO A 15 21.64 12.44 1.22
N PRO A 16 21.56 12.45 -0.12
CA PRO A 16 21.42 13.69 -0.88
C PRO A 16 20.11 14.40 -0.50
N PRO A 17 20.01 15.73 -0.70
CA PRO A 17 18.81 16.50 -0.34
C PRO A 17 17.50 15.95 -0.91
N ASP A 18 17.59 15.29 -2.08
CA ASP A 18 16.44 14.73 -2.78
C ASP A 18 15.90 13.42 -2.15
N TYR A 19 16.60 12.88 -1.14
CA TYR A 19 16.33 11.61 -0.46
C TYR A 19 16.12 11.78 1.05
N VAL A 20 15.63 12.95 1.46
CA VAL A 20 15.22 13.18 2.86
C VAL A 20 13.82 12.61 3.07
N TYR A 21 13.75 11.43 3.67
CA TYR A 21 12.50 10.81 4.08
C TYR A 21 11.91 11.52 5.31
N PRO A 22 10.57 11.58 5.44
CA PRO A 22 9.96 12.06 6.67
C PRO A 22 10.29 11.11 7.83
N PRO A 23 10.11 11.55 9.09
CA PRO A 23 10.05 10.64 10.23
C PRO A 23 9.05 9.50 9.99
N ALA A 24 9.19 8.37 10.68
CA ALA A 24 8.22 7.28 10.54
C ALA A 24 6.79 7.76 10.85
N TYR A 25 5.87 7.36 9.99
CA TYR A 25 4.48 7.72 10.13
C TYR A 25 3.87 6.99 11.33
N GLN A 26 3.37 7.73 12.32
CA GLN A 26 2.74 7.18 13.53
C GLN A 26 3.59 6.15 14.27
N ASP A 27 4.91 6.35 14.26
CA ASP A 27 5.87 5.39 14.82
C ASP A 27 5.80 3.99 14.17
N ASP A 28 5.18 3.87 13.00
CA ASP A 28 5.09 2.62 12.26
C ASP A 28 6.48 2.26 11.70
N PRO A 29 7.05 1.10 12.10
CA PRO A 29 8.34 0.67 11.62
C PRO A 29 8.40 0.50 10.11
N ASN A 30 7.30 0.26 9.40
CA ASN A 30 7.25 0.17 7.93
C ASN A 30 7.42 1.52 7.23
N TYR A 31 7.41 2.63 7.97
CA TYR A 31 7.66 3.98 7.47
C TYR A 31 9.03 4.53 7.89
N ARG A 32 9.90 3.70 8.49
CA ARG A 32 11.28 4.11 8.79
C ARG A 32 12.05 4.43 7.51
N PRO A 33 13.00 5.38 7.52
CA PRO A 33 13.80 5.69 6.34
C PRO A 33 14.62 4.47 5.86
N PRO A 34 14.70 4.23 4.54
CA PRO A 34 15.59 3.23 3.99
C PRO A 34 17.06 3.60 4.23
N ILE A 35 17.87 2.60 4.59
CA ILE A 35 19.31 2.68 4.85
C ILE A 35 20.14 2.21 3.66
N ARG A 36 19.53 1.51 2.70
CA ARG A 36 20.17 1.08 1.45
C ARG A 36 19.21 1.19 0.28
N PHE A 37 19.77 1.24 -0.92
CA PHE A 37 19.04 1.48 -2.16
C PHE A 37 19.64 0.70 -3.32
N LEU A 38 18.84 0.42 -4.34
CA LEU A 38 19.31 0.10 -5.68
C LEU A 38 19.87 1.37 -6.33
N GLU A 39 21.05 1.33 -6.92
CA GLU A 39 21.57 2.43 -7.76
C GLU A 39 21.17 2.13 -9.21
N LEU A 40 20.12 2.79 -9.70
CA LEU A 40 19.45 2.40 -10.94
C LEU A 40 20.35 2.53 -12.18
N GLU A 41 21.27 3.49 -12.19
CA GLU A 41 22.19 3.69 -13.31
C GLU A 41 23.23 2.56 -13.45
N SER A 42 23.49 1.80 -12.38
CA SER A 42 24.42 0.67 -12.39
C SER A 42 23.75 -0.69 -12.63
N LEU A 43 22.42 -0.71 -12.83
CA LEU A 43 21.62 -1.91 -13.05
C LEU A 43 21.03 -1.96 -14.47
N ASP A 44 20.79 -3.17 -14.98
CA ASP A 44 20.03 -3.36 -16.21
C ASP A 44 18.52 -3.24 -15.91
N GLY A 45 17.88 -2.18 -16.42
CA GLY A 45 16.44 -1.96 -16.25
C GLY A 45 15.57 -3.08 -16.83
N ALA A 46 16.09 -3.86 -17.79
CA ALA A 46 15.39 -5.01 -18.35
C ALA A 46 15.45 -6.27 -17.46
N THR A 47 16.12 -6.21 -16.30
CA THR A 47 16.18 -7.31 -15.34
C THR A 47 14.77 -7.66 -14.88
N MET A 48 14.38 -8.92 -15.04
CA MET A 48 13.09 -9.43 -14.56
C MET A 48 13.14 -9.58 -13.03
N LEU A 49 12.26 -8.88 -12.32
CA LEU A 49 12.08 -9.04 -10.87
C LEU A 49 10.99 -10.07 -10.53
N ALA A 50 10.05 -10.26 -11.46
CA ALA A 50 9.05 -11.31 -11.45
C ALA A 50 8.90 -11.85 -12.89
N PRO A 51 8.25 -13.00 -13.12
CA PRO A 51 8.08 -13.59 -14.45
C PRO A 51 7.59 -12.65 -15.54
N ASN A 52 6.83 -11.62 -15.17
CA ASN A 52 6.22 -10.69 -16.12
C ASN A 52 6.50 -9.21 -15.82
N PHE A 53 7.43 -8.90 -14.91
CA PHE A 53 7.75 -7.52 -14.57
C PHE A 53 9.24 -7.28 -14.50
N ARG A 54 9.67 -6.19 -15.14
CA ARG A 54 11.05 -5.70 -15.19
C ARG A 54 11.30 -4.65 -14.11
N LEU A 55 12.57 -4.46 -13.77
CA LEU A 55 13.00 -3.40 -12.85
C LEU A 55 12.54 -2.01 -13.30
N ASP A 56 12.63 -1.71 -14.60
CA ASP A 56 12.26 -0.39 -15.15
C ASP A 56 10.75 -0.09 -15.15
N GLU A 57 9.91 -1.10 -14.93
CA GLU A 57 8.47 -0.92 -14.69
C GLU A 57 8.22 -0.37 -13.28
N PHE A 58 9.06 -0.76 -12.31
CA PHE A 58 8.91 -0.37 -10.91
C PHE A 58 9.76 0.84 -10.52
N ALA A 59 10.97 0.98 -11.05
CA ALA A 59 11.91 2.01 -10.64
C ALA A 59 12.62 2.63 -11.84
N GLN A 60 12.47 3.95 -12.01
CA GLN A 60 12.96 4.69 -13.16
C GLN A 60 13.91 5.80 -12.71
N VAL A 61 15.07 5.91 -13.35
CA VAL A 61 16.07 6.97 -13.07
C VAL A 61 15.46 8.37 -13.09
N ALA A 62 14.48 8.60 -13.97
CA ALA A 62 13.75 9.88 -14.07
C ALA A 62 12.93 10.24 -12.81
N LYS A 63 12.64 9.26 -11.95
CA LYS A 63 11.95 9.43 -10.66
C LYS A 63 12.90 9.39 -9.46
N GLY A 64 14.21 9.27 -9.73
CA GLY A 64 15.29 9.19 -8.74
C GLY A 64 16.37 8.20 -9.18
N PRO A 65 17.68 8.52 -9.03
CA PRO A 65 18.76 7.59 -9.38
C PRO A 65 18.93 6.41 -8.40
N TYR A 66 18.36 6.50 -7.20
CA TYR A 66 18.35 5.44 -6.19
C TYR A 66 16.92 5.00 -5.93
N ALA A 67 16.69 3.71 -5.70
CA ALA A 67 15.36 3.18 -5.49
C ALA A 67 15.30 2.12 -4.41
N VAL A 68 14.09 1.94 -3.89
CA VAL A 68 13.72 0.84 -3.03
C VAL A 68 12.56 0.13 -3.71
N VAL A 69 12.63 -1.19 -3.83
CA VAL A 69 11.57 -2.01 -4.44
C VAL A 69 11.38 -3.21 -3.53
N GLN A 70 10.20 -3.34 -2.94
CA GLN A 70 9.92 -4.40 -1.98
C GLN A 70 9.70 -5.74 -2.69
N PRO A 71 10.42 -6.81 -2.33
CA PRO A 71 10.19 -8.14 -2.90
C PRO A 71 8.76 -8.65 -2.69
N HIS A 72 8.16 -8.41 -1.51
CA HIS A 72 6.78 -8.83 -1.22
C HIS A 72 5.78 -8.15 -2.18
N ALA A 73 5.91 -6.85 -2.41
CA ALA A 73 5.01 -6.11 -3.29
C ALA A 73 5.15 -6.57 -4.75
N VAL A 74 6.38 -6.91 -5.18
CA VAL A 74 6.64 -7.48 -6.52
C VAL A 74 6.01 -8.87 -6.67
N GLU A 75 6.01 -9.69 -5.62
CA GLU A 75 5.32 -10.98 -5.62
C GLU A 75 3.79 -10.78 -5.73
N GLU A 76 3.24 -9.85 -4.97
CA GLU A 76 1.81 -9.58 -4.95
C GLU A 76 1.28 -9.05 -6.29
N ILE A 77 1.96 -8.09 -6.92
CA ILE A 77 1.56 -7.64 -8.27
C ILE A 77 1.66 -8.76 -9.31
N GLN A 78 2.62 -9.69 -9.16
CA GLN A 78 2.70 -10.87 -10.03
C GLN A 78 1.49 -11.80 -9.82
N LEU A 79 1.07 -12.02 -8.58
CA LEU A 79 -0.14 -12.79 -8.28
C LEU A 79 -1.42 -12.13 -8.81
N LEU A 80 -1.50 -10.79 -8.75
CA LEU A 80 -2.59 -10.05 -9.38
C LEU A 80 -2.60 -10.26 -10.89
N ARG A 81 -1.44 -10.12 -11.54
CA ARG A 81 -1.29 -10.32 -12.99
C ARG A 81 -1.68 -11.74 -13.43
N ASP A 82 -1.32 -12.75 -12.65
CA ASP A 82 -1.67 -14.15 -12.94
C ASP A 82 -3.19 -14.38 -12.95
N GLN A 83 -3.95 -13.55 -12.21
CA GLN A 83 -5.41 -13.62 -12.14
C GLN A 83 -6.11 -12.78 -13.22
N VAL A 84 -5.65 -11.55 -13.48
CA VAL A 84 -6.33 -10.62 -14.41
C VAL A 84 -5.74 -10.57 -15.82
N GLY A 85 -4.59 -11.22 -16.03
CA GLY A 85 -3.80 -11.06 -17.24
C GLY A 85 -2.93 -9.80 -17.18
N PRO A 86 -2.52 -9.24 -18.34
CA PRO A 86 -1.56 -8.14 -18.39
C PRO A 86 -1.98 -6.92 -17.56
N ILE A 87 -1.05 -6.45 -16.74
CA ILE A 87 -1.10 -5.21 -15.97
C ILE A 87 0.00 -4.30 -16.49
N VAL A 88 -0.31 -3.00 -16.63
CA VAL A 88 0.66 -1.93 -16.89
C VAL A 88 0.94 -1.22 -15.57
N VAL A 89 2.23 -1.06 -15.22
CA VAL A 89 2.65 -0.26 -14.07
C VAL A 89 2.96 1.16 -14.56
N ASN A 90 2.12 2.12 -14.18
CA ASN A 90 2.29 3.54 -14.51
C ASN A 90 3.33 4.19 -13.60
N SER A 91 3.36 3.76 -12.34
CA SER A 91 4.25 4.33 -11.33
C SER A 91 4.55 3.33 -10.23
N GLY A 92 5.83 3.08 -9.96
CA GLY A 92 6.29 2.38 -8.77
C GLY A 92 7.05 3.34 -7.85
N TYR A 93 8.33 3.06 -7.60
CA TYR A 93 9.16 3.86 -6.72
C TYR A 93 9.25 5.34 -7.15
N ARG A 94 9.24 6.22 -6.16
CA ARG A 94 9.49 7.67 -6.29
C ARG A 94 10.48 8.12 -5.22
N SER A 95 11.49 8.90 -5.59
CA SER A 95 12.30 9.57 -4.56
C SER A 95 11.44 10.56 -3.75
N PRO A 96 11.82 10.90 -2.51
CA PRO A 96 11.13 11.92 -1.72
C PRO A 96 10.93 13.25 -2.48
N ALA A 97 11.98 13.76 -3.15
CA ALA A 97 11.87 14.98 -3.94
C ALA A 97 10.95 14.83 -5.16
N TYR A 98 10.99 13.70 -5.87
CA TYR A 98 10.10 13.47 -7.00
C TYR A 98 8.64 13.39 -6.54
N ASN A 99 8.38 12.65 -5.47
CA ASN A 99 7.04 12.55 -4.88
C ASN A 99 6.51 13.93 -4.46
N GLN A 100 7.33 14.75 -3.80
CA GLN A 100 6.96 16.12 -3.43
C GLN A 100 6.70 17.00 -4.68
N MET A 101 7.54 16.90 -5.71
CA MET A 101 7.43 17.69 -6.93
C MET A 101 6.07 17.49 -7.63
N ILE A 102 5.56 16.26 -7.63
CA ILE A 102 4.26 15.93 -8.24
C ILE A 102 3.07 16.12 -7.28
N GLY A 103 3.31 16.62 -6.06
CA GLY A 103 2.28 16.84 -5.05
C GLY A 103 1.78 15.56 -4.38
N GLY A 104 2.62 14.51 -4.33
CA GLY A 104 2.31 13.27 -3.62
C GLY A 104 2.22 13.46 -2.11
N ALA A 105 1.56 12.50 -1.44
CA ALA A 105 1.41 12.48 0.01
C ALA A 105 2.77 12.46 0.74
N THR A 106 2.85 13.06 1.92
CA THR A 106 4.10 13.16 2.70
C THR A 106 4.68 11.78 3.01
N PHE A 107 3.83 10.80 3.36
CA PHE A 107 4.25 9.44 3.69
C PHE A 107 3.91 8.44 2.57
N SER A 108 3.72 8.92 1.33
CA SER A 108 3.44 8.10 0.15
C SER A 108 4.22 6.78 0.09
N ARG A 109 3.51 5.64 0.06
CA ARG A 109 4.11 4.30 -0.06
C ARG A 109 4.98 4.10 -1.30
N HIS A 110 4.79 4.89 -2.35
CA HIS A 110 5.73 4.91 -3.49
C HIS A 110 7.17 5.23 -3.07
N MET A 111 7.37 5.99 -2.00
CA MET A 111 8.70 6.31 -1.47
C MET A 111 9.35 5.11 -0.76
N TYR A 112 8.54 4.16 -0.30
CA TYR A 112 8.96 3.00 0.48
C TYR A 112 9.06 1.71 -0.33
N GLY A 113 8.70 1.78 -1.62
CA GLY A 113 8.95 0.73 -2.61
C GLY A 113 7.88 -0.35 -2.69
N ASP A 114 6.75 -0.17 -2.03
CA ASP A 114 5.62 -1.11 -1.95
C ASP A 114 4.31 -0.54 -2.48
N ALA A 115 4.35 0.51 -3.31
CA ALA A 115 3.15 1.01 -3.99
C ALA A 115 3.30 1.06 -5.50
N PHE A 116 2.22 0.66 -6.17
CA PHE A 116 2.11 0.67 -7.63
C PHE A 116 0.79 1.32 -8.08
N ASP A 117 0.91 2.26 -8.99
CA ASP A 117 -0.21 2.76 -9.80
C ASP A 117 -0.29 1.91 -11.06
N MET A 118 -1.44 1.27 -11.27
CA MET A 118 -1.59 0.18 -12.24
C MET A 118 -2.87 0.27 -13.06
N ASP A 119 -2.81 -0.24 -14.29
CA ASP A 119 -3.95 -0.43 -15.16
C ASP A 119 -4.05 -1.89 -15.66
N PRO A 120 -5.22 -2.53 -15.55
CA PRO A 120 -5.46 -3.82 -16.18
C PRO A 120 -5.72 -3.63 -17.69
N ALA A 121 -5.15 -4.50 -18.52
CA ALA A 121 -5.35 -4.42 -19.97
C ALA A 121 -6.70 -4.97 -20.44
N ASN A 122 -7.20 -6.02 -19.77
CA ASN A 122 -8.29 -6.86 -20.29
C ASN A 122 -9.52 -6.93 -19.39
N VAL A 123 -9.44 -6.42 -18.16
CA VAL A 123 -10.54 -6.41 -17.20
C VAL A 123 -10.87 -4.98 -16.79
N PRO A 124 -12.08 -4.68 -16.29
CA PRO A 124 -12.39 -3.38 -15.72
C PRO A 124 -11.47 -3.03 -14.54
N LEU A 125 -11.18 -1.74 -14.34
CA LEU A 125 -10.41 -1.24 -13.19
C LEU A 125 -10.93 -1.82 -11.86
N SER A 126 -12.25 -1.84 -11.68
CA SER A 126 -12.91 -2.39 -10.49
C SER A 126 -12.59 -3.86 -10.21
N THR A 127 -12.22 -4.65 -11.22
CA THR A 127 -11.78 -6.04 -11.02
C THR A 127 -10.38 -6.07 -10.38
N LEU A 128 -9.47 -5.23 -10.86
CA LEU A 128 -8.13 -5.10 -10.28
C LEU A 128 -8.19 -4.49 -8.86
N GLU A 129 -9.05 -3.49 -8.65
CA GLU A 129 -9.30 -2.89 -7.33
C GLU A 129 -9.75 -3.93 -6.29
N ASN A 130 -10.74 -4.77 -6.65
CA ASN A 130 -11.25 -5.81 -5.78
C ASN A 130 -10.16 -6.84 -5.43
N LEU A 131 -9.40 -7.28 -6.43
CA LEU A 131 -8.35 -8.29 -6.21
C LEU A 131 -7.19 -7.77 -5.38
N CYS A 132 -6.76 -6.53 -5.62
CA CYS A 132 -5.75 -5.85 -4.82
C CYS A 132 -6.19 -5.75 -3.36
N SER A 133 -7.43 -5.34 -3.14
CA SER A 133 -7.98 -5.31 -1.79
C SER A 133 -7.98 -6.71 -1.18
N ASP A 134 -8.38 -7.74 -1.95
CA ASP A 134 -8.53 -9.12 -1.44
C ASP A 134 -7.19 -9.80 -1.15
N SER A 135 -6.10 -9.32 -1.76
CA SER A 135 -4.74 -9.74 -1.47
C SER A 135 -4.08 -8.95 -0.32
N GLY A 136 -4.84 -8.11 0.39
CA GLY A 136 -4.34 -7.33 1.53
C GLY A 136 -3.73 -5.98 1.16
N GLY A 137 -3.74 -5.60 -0.13
CA GLY A 137 -3.31 -4.29 -0.59
C GLY A 137 -4.30 -3.19 -0.19
N MET A 138 -3.79 -2.04 0.25
CA MET A 138 -4.62 -0.87 0.47
C MET A 138 -4.91 -0.18 -0.87
N LEU A 139 -6.19 0.09 -1.12
CA LEU A 139 -6.65 0.77 -2.33
C LEU A 139 -6.84 2.26 -2.06
N VAL A 140 -6.26 3.11 -2.91
CA VAL A 140 -6.68 4.51 -3.08
C VAL A 140 -7.29 4.65 -4.47
N GLN A 141 -8.60 4.95 -4.53
CA GLN A 141 -9.30 5.03 -5.81
C GLN A 141 -8.99 6.35 -6.53
N TYR A 142 -8.34 6.26 -7.68
CA TYR A 142 -8.27 7.34 -8.65
C TYR A 142 -9.11 6.99 -9.88
N GLN A 143 -9.74 7.98 -10.51
CA GLN A 143 -10.60 7.76 -11.69
C GLN A 143 -9.87 7.20 -12.91
N THR A 144 -8.53 7.21 -12.91
CA THR A 144 -7.70 6.92 -14.08
C THR A 144 -6.76 5.73 -13.92
N HIS A 145 -6.55 5.22 -12.70
CA HIS A 145 -5.67 4.10 -12.39
C HIS A 145 -5.99 3.54 -10.99
N VAL A 146 -5.55 2.30 -10.74
CA VAL A 146 -5.62 1.67 -9.42
C VAL A 146 -4.31 1.96 -8.67
N HIS A 147 -4.38 2.60 -7.51
CA HIS A 147 -3.26 2.65 -6.58
C HIS A 147 -3.37 1.48 -5.59
N CYS A 148 -2.36 0.63 -5.57
CA CYS A 148 -2.24 -0.46 -4.60
C CYS A 148 -0.92 -0.36 -3.86
N ASP A 149 -0.97 -0.52 -2.55
CA ASP A 149 0.23 -0.64 -1.74
C ASP A 149 0.10 -1.74 -0.67
N TRP A 150 1.24 -2.23 -0.18
CA TRP A 150 1.33 -3.32 0.80
C TRP A 150 1.95 -2.86 2.13
N ARG A 151 1.56 -1.68 2.61
CA ARG A 151 2.17 -1.04 3.79
C ARG A 151 2.15 -1.86 5.09
N PHE A 152 1.31 -2.89 5.20
CA PHE A 152 1.23 -3.76 6.38
C PHE A 152 2.19 -4.95 6.32
N ASP A 153 2.73 -5.23 5.15
CA ASP A 153 3.76 -6.23 5.01
C ASP A 153 5.09 -5.65 5.48
N PRO A 154 5.88 -6.41 6.26
CA PRO A 154 7.17 -5.94 6.73
C PRO A 154 8.07 -5.51 5.56
N VAL A 155 8.59 -4.30 5.67
CA VAL A 155 9.61 -3.81 4.73
C VAL A 155 10.89 -4.65 4.84
N ASP A 156 11.56 -4.89 3.71
CA ASP A 156 12.72 -5.79 3.65
C ASP A 156 13.91 -5.22 4.43
N GLU A 157 14.49 -6.06 5.31
CA GLU A 157 15.59 -5.66 6.19
C GLU A 157 16.85 -5.24 5.44
N VAL A 158 17.06 -5.68 4.19
CA VAL A 158 18.20 -5.26 3.36
C VAL A 158 18.13 -3.75 3.11
N PHE A 159 16.94 -3.23 2.87
CA PHE A 159 16.71 -1.82 2.60
C PHE A 159 16.49 -1.01 3.88
N PHE A 160 15.84 -1.56 4.90
CA PHE A 160 15.36 -0.79 6.07
C PHE A 160 16.03 -1.15 7.39
N GLY A 161 16.95 -2.12 7.40
CA GLY A 161 17.49 -2.69 8.62
C GLY A 161 16.42 -3.45 9.41
N LYS A 162 16.82 -3.99 10.56
CA LYS A 162 15.91 -4.72 11.45
C LYS A 162 15.00 -3.76 12.19
N GLU A 163 13.73 -4.13 12.30
CA GLU A 163 12.77 -3.41 13.13
C GLU A 163 13.23 -3.31 14.58
N SER A 164 13.83 -4.37 15.13
CA SER A 164 14.33 -4.41 16.52
C SER A 164 15.40 -3.37 16.84
N ASP A 165 16.09 -2.87 15.81
CA ASP A 165 17.19 -1.92 15.94
C ASP A 165 16.69 -0.47 15.79
N TRP A 166 15.39 -0.29 15.52
CA TRP A 166 14.75 1.00 15.34
C TRP A 166 13.99 1.42 16.60
N MET A 167 14.12 2.70 16.97
CA MET A 167 13.37 3.31 18.06
C MET A 167 12.59 4.52 17.52
N PRO A 168 11.28 4.64 17.82
CA PRO A 168 10.50 5.80 17.41
C PRO A 168 11.00 7.08 18.05
N ILE A 169 11.06 8.16 17.27
CA ILE A 169 11.61 9.44 17.74
C ILE A 169 10.48 10.38 18.19
N PHE A 170 9.25 10.26 17.68
CA PHE A 170 8.08 11.02 18.16
C PHE A 170 6.76 10.37 17.69
N PRO A 171 5.74 10.22 18.56
CA PRO A 171 4.46 9.67 18.15
C PRO A 171 3.75 10.61 17.18
N ALA A 172 3.45 10.10 15.98
CA ALA A 172 2.56 10.81 15.07
C ALA A 172 1.10 10.64 15.52
N PRO A 173 0.20 11.56 15.13
CA PRO A 173 -1.19 11.55 15.60
C PRO A 173 -1.89 10.26 15.19
N PRO A 174 -2.70 9.65 16.07
CA PRO A 174 -3.26 8.32 15.84
C PRO A 174 -4.26 8.33 14.67
N MET A 175 -4.29 7.24 13.91
CA MET A 175 -5.42 6.94 13.04
C MET A 175 -6.66 6.69 13.89
N VAL A 176 -7.78 7.26 13.45
CA VAL A 176 -9.07 7.08 14.12
C VAL A 176 -10.12 6.73 13.08
N ALA A 177 -10.93 5.74 13.39
CA ALA A 177 -12.16 5.43 12.68
C ALA A 177 -13.23 5.09 13.71
N HIS A 178 -14.47 5.47 13.42
CA HIS A 178 -15.62 5.12 14.22
C HIS A 178 -16.81 4.82 13.32
N ILE A 179 -17.69 3.94 13.75
CA ILE A 179 -18.92 3.65 13.02
C ILE A 179 -19.96 4.71 13.37
N GLU A 180 -20.57 5.29 12.36
CA GLU A 180 -21.75 6.14 12.47
C GLU A 180 -22.95 5.44 11.84
N ARG A 181 -24.14 5.70 12.37
CA ARG A 181 -25.39 5.10 11.88
C ARG A 181 -26.44 6.19 11.62
N SER A 182 -26.99 6.21 10.41
CA SER A 182 -28.13 7.03 10.03
C SER A 182 -29.25 6.14 9.49
N GLY A 183 -30.26 5.87 10.32
CA GLY A 183 -31.35 4.94 9.97
C GLY A 183 -30.85 3.49 9.84
N THR A 184 -30.92 2.93 8.64
CA THR A 184 -30.41 1.59 8.30
C THR A 184 -29.00 1.62 7.70
N VAL A 185 -28.47 2.79 7.38
CA VAL A 185 -27.18 2.95 6.72
C VAL A 185 -26.08 3.22 7.74
N PHE A 186 -24.97 2.51 7.59
CA PHE A 186 -23.75 2.66 8.38
C PHE A 186 -22.68 3.33 7.53
N THR A 187 -21.90 4.23 8.14
CA THR A 187 -20.72 4.89 7.57
C THR A 187 -19.57 4.80 8.56
N ALA A 188 -18.33 4.91 8.09
CA ALA A 188 -17.16 4.83 8.95
C ALA A 188 -16.17 5.95 8.62
N PRO A 189 -16.44 7.21 9.00
CA PRO A 189 -15.48 8.28 8.81
C PRO A 189 -14.14 7.93 9.47
N ALA A 190 -13.06 8.31 8.82
CA ALA A 190 -11.72 7.98 9.25
C ALA A 190 -10.80 9.19 9.06
N TYR A 191 -9.85 9.34 9.98
CA TYR A 191 -8.94 10.47 10.05
C TYR A 191 -7.52 9.98 10.29
N GLY A 192 -6.56 10.81 9.88
CA GLY A 192 -5.15 10.47 10.00
C GLY A 192 -4.71 9.47 8.95
N PHE A 193 -5.25 9.56 7.73
CA PHE A 193 -4.73 8.92 6.52
C PHE A 193 -4.20 10.04 5.62
N ASP A 194 -3.00 9.91 5.09
CA ASP A 194 -2.35 10.94 4.27
C ASP A 194 -2.41 10.66 2.76
N GLU A 195 -2.82 9.45 2.38
CA GLU A 195 -2.89 8.98 0.99
C GLU A 195 -4.30 9.00 0.39
N GLY A 196 -5.25 9.70 1.01
CA GLY A 196 -6.63 9.81 0.54
C GLY A 196 -7.61 9.01 1.38
N GLU A 197 -8.82 8.84 0.86
CA GLU A 197 -9.92 8.20 1.60
C GLU A 197 -9.72 6.67 1.63
N PRO A 198 -9.54 6.03 2.80
CA PRO A 198 -9.24 4.60 2.87
C PRO A 198 -10.43 3.72 2.46
N LEU A 199 -10.20 2.48 2.05
CA LEU A 199 -11.30 1.54 1.75
C LEU A 199 -12.03 1.12 3.05
N ARG A 200 -13.34 0.89 2.97
CA ARG A 200 -14.12 0.28 4.07
C ARG A 200 -14.58 -1.11 3.66
N ARG A 201 -14.22 -2.12 4.45
CA ARG A 201 -14.74 -3.48 4.33
C ARG A 201 -15.68 -3.78 5.46
N TRP A 202 -16.95 -3.90 5.12
CA TRP A 202 -18.02 -4.12 6.07
C TRP A 202 -18.33 -5.60 6.19
N THR A 203 -18.58 -6.07 7.42
CA THR A 203 -19.12 -7.39 7.70
C THR A 203 -20.34 -7.27 8.60
N ALA A 204 -21.47 -7.83 8.16
CA ALA A 204 -22.66 -8.00 8.99
C ALA A 204 -22.62 -9.39 9.65
N LEU A 205 -22.82 -9.42 10.97
CA LEU A 205 -22.85 -10.64 11.77
C LEU A 205 -24.23 -10.80 12.42
N SER A 206 -24.78 -12.01 12.46
CA SER A 206 -25.93 -12.32 13.32
C SER A 206 -25.51 -12.42 14.78
N ALA A 207 -26.49 -12.52 15.69
CA ALA A 207 -26.27 -12.58 17.14
C ALA A 207 -25.40 -13.77 17.61
N ASP A 208 -25.29 -14.82 16.79
CA ASP A 208 -24.45 -16.00 17.00
C ASP A 208 -23.06 -15.88 16.35
N GLY A 209 -22.72 -14.71 15.79
CA GLY A 209 -21.42 -14.43 15.15
C GLY A 209 -21.29 -14.94 13.71
N ARG A 210 -22.37 -15.44 13.08
CA ARG A 210 -22.32 -15.88 11.69
C ARG A 210 -22.33 -14.69 10.73
N VAL A 211 -21.46 -14.73 9.73
CA VAL A 211 -21.45 -13.74 8.64
C VAL A 211 -22.74 -13.83 7.83
N LEU A 212 -23.47 -12.73 7.77
CA LEU A 212 -24.69 -12.55 6.98
C LEU A 212 -24.40 -11.91 5.63
N ALA A 213 -23.51 -10.92 5.60
CA ALA A 213 -23.10 -10.23 4.39
C ALA A 213 -21.72 -9.59 4.55
N ARG A 214 -21.05 -9.38 3.42
CA ARG A 214 -19.86 -8.54 3.30
C ARG A 214 -20.09 -7.51 2.20
N SER A 215 -19.54 -6.31 2.39
CA SER A 215 -19.62 -5.25 1.39
C SER A 215 -18.36 -4.40 1.42
N VAL A 216 -18.08 -3.74 0.30
CA VAL A 216 -17.01 -2.75 0.16
C VAL A 216 -17.64 -1.42 -0.27
N GLY A 217 -17.25 -0.33 0.37
CA GLY A 217 -17.72 1.01 0.00
C GLY A 217 -17.90 1.96 1.19
N GLU A 218 -18.09 3.25 0.89
CA GLU A 218 -18.19 4.33 1.89
C GLU A 218 -19.31 4.12 2.92
N SER A 219 -20.36 3.39 2.53
CA SER A 219 -21.49 3.08 3.39
C SER A 219 -21.96 1.64 3.21
N PHE A 220 -22.73 1.16 4.20
CA PHE A 220 -23.27 -0.18 4.20
C PHE A 220 -24.67 -0.24 4.82
N GLU A 221 -25.58 -0.91 4.14
CA GLU A 221 -26.91 -1.24 4.67
C GLU A 221 -26.95 -2.74 4.96
N PRO A 222 -26.81 -3.16 6.24
CA PRO A 222 -26.74 -4.57 6.58
C PRO A 222 -28.11 -5.26 6.39
N PRO A 223 -28.12 -6.55 6.03
CA PRO A 223 -29.37 -7.29 5.83
C PRO A 223 -30.15 -7.47 7.15
N PRO A 224 -31.46 -7.74 7.08
CA PRO A 224 -32.26 -8.10 8.25
C PRO A 224 -31.65 -9.28 9.03
N GLY A 225 -31.72 -9.21 10.37
CA GLY A 225 -31.14 -10.22 11.26
C GLY A 225 -29.68 -9.95 11.66
N THR A 226 -29.09 -8.85 11.17
CA THR A 226 -27.79 -8.36 11.64
C THR A 226 -27.88 -7.89 13.08
N ALA A 227 -27.00 -8.41 13.93
CA ALA A 227 -26.83 -7.99 15.31
C ALA A 227 -25.66 -7.01 15.45
N THR A 228 -24.53 -7.33 14.80
CA THR A 228 -23.29 -6.56 14.89
C THR A 228 -22.79 -6.24 13.49
N VAL A 229 -22.28 -5.02 13.30
CA VAL A 229 -21.56 -4.61 12.10
C VAL A 229 -20.11 -4.38 12.47
N THR A 230 -19.19 -4.97 11.73
CA THR A 230 -17.77 -4.61 11.80
C THR A 230 -17.36 -3.90 10.53
N VAL A 231 -16.41 -3.00 10.64
CA VAL A 231 -15.74 -2.37 9.52
C VAL A 231 -14.24 -2.42 9.73
N GLU A 232 -13.55 -2.85 8.70
CA GLU A 232 -12.11 -2.69 8.55
C GLU A 232 -11.87 -1.48 7.66
N VAL A 233 -11.14 -0.50 8.17
CA VAL A 233 -10.82 0.76 7.47
C VAL A 233 -9.36 0.76 7.09
N GLY A 234 -9.11 0.74 5.77
CA GLY A 234 -7.77 0.76 5.19
C GLY A 234 -6.86 -0.38 5.65
N GLY A 235 -7.40 -1.52 6.07
CA GLY A 235 -6.60 -2.65 6.60
C GLY A 235 -6.04 -2.47 8.01
N LEU A 236 -6.22 -1.30 8.62
CA LEU A 236 -5.56 -0.90 9.87
C LEU A 236 -6.49 -0.89 11.06
N LEU A 237 -7.67 -0.30 10.87
CA LEU A 237 -8.59 -0.05 11.95
C LEU A 237 -9.76 -1.01 11.84
N PHE A 238 -9.88 -1.87 12.84
CA PHE A 238 -11.01 -2.76 13.00
C PHE A 238 -11.96 -2.15 14.03
N VAL A 239 -13.08 -1.64 13.55
CA VAL A 239 -14.11 -1.01 14.38
C VAL A 239 -15.35 -1.89 14.37
N THR A 240 -15.92 -2.12 15.54
CA THR A 240 -17.17 -2.86 15.70
C THR A 240 -18.26 -1.88 16.12
N SER A 241 -19.50 -2.10 15.69
CA SER A 241 -20.66 -1.26 16.05
C SER A 241 -20.99 -1.32 17.54
N ASP A 242 -20.29 -2.17 18.27
CA ASP A 242 -20.51 -2.50 19.67
C ASP A 242 -19.43 -1.79 20.50
N ASP A 243 -19.54 -0.45 20.50
CA ASP A 243 -19.23 0.50 21.60
C ASP A 243 -19.99 1.82 21.36
#